data_AF-A0A7C9PIZ4-F1
#
_entry.id   AF-A0A7C9PIZ4-F1
#
_cell.length_a   1.000
_cell.length_b   1.000
_cell.length_c   1.000
_cell.angle_alpha   90.00
_cell.angle_beta   90.00
_cell.angle_gamma   90.00
#
_symmetry.space_group_name_H-M   'P 1'
#
loop_
_entity.id
_entity.type
_entity.pdbx_description
1 polymer ?
#
loop_
_entity_poly.entity_id
_entity_poly.type
_entity_poly.pdbx_seq_one_letter_code
_entity_poly.pdbx_strand_id
1 'polypeptide(L)'
;MSNAPRITLIHAVQVAMPPIEAALAQLWPQAQAEHLLDAGLSPALAAAGQLTPALHARIHRLTAHALANGSHGVLFTCSAFGPAIEAAAAAHAAPVLKPNAAMFEAALAAAPPAGGRLVMLATFPSAVASMEAEFHALCAAQGRTGLHLHTLCLPEALAAAQAGRWDEHDQRHLAVLPQLAGFDAVLLAHFSNAGLQTRLQALLPVPVLAAPQAAVQALRARLGG
;
A
#
# COMPACT_ATOMS: atom_id res chain seq x y z
N MET A 1 11.37 1.82 -30.72
CA MET A 1 10.18 2.29 -29.98
C MET A 1 10.16 1.49 -28.69
N SER A 2 10.53 2.09 -27.55
CA SER A 2 10.39 1.41 -26.26
C SER A 2 8.89 1.24 -26.00
N ASN A 3 8.39 0.02 -26.06
CA ASN A 3 6.97 -0.25 -25.84
C ASN A 3 6.64 0.15 -24.39
N ALA A 4 5.61 0.97 -24.21
CA ALA A 4 5.16 1.40 -22.88
C ALA A 4 4.87 0.18 -22.01
N PRO A 5 5.36 0.11 -20.76
CA PRO A 5 5.14 -1.03 -19.91
C PRO A 5 3.66 -1.12 -19.54
N ARG A 6 3.01 -2.22 -19.95
CA ARG A 6 1.68 -2.63 -19.48
C ARG A 6 1.77 -3.16 -18.06
N ILE A 7 0.95 -2.64 -17.16
CA ILE A 7 0.84 -3.10 -15.77
C ILE A 7 -0.62 -3.35 -15.43
N THR A 8 -0.87 -4.23 -14.47
CA THR A 8 -2.23 -4.47 -13.97
C THR A 8 -2.32 -4.13 -12.50
N LEU A 9 -3.26 -3.25 -12.17
CA LEU A 9 -3.62 -2.90 -10.82
C LEU A 9 -4.79 -3.79 -10.37
N ILE A 10 -4.61 -4.55 -9.29
CA ILE A 10 -5.65 -5.44 -8.75
C ILE A 10 -6.21 -4.85 -7.47
N HIS A 11 -7.52 -4.63 -7.48
CA HIS A 11 -8.26 -3.93 -6.43
C HIS A 11 -9.26 -4.87 -5.74
N ALA A 12 -9.40 -4.69 -4.43
CA ALA A 12 -10.51 -5.26 -3.66
C ALA A 12 -11.61 -4.22 -3.34
N VAL A 13 -11.28 -2.93 -3.47
CA VAL A 13 -12.17 -1.80 -3.17
C VAL A 13 -11.96 -0.66 -4.17
N GLN A 14 -13.04 0.02 -4.55
CA GLN A 14 -13.01 1.13 -5.52
C GLN A 14 -12.26 2.36 -4.99
N VAL A 15 -12.35 2.64 -3.69
CA VAL A 15 -11.74 3.84 -3.08
C VAL A 15 -10.21 3.88 -3.22
N ALA A 16 -9.57 2.74 -3.53
CA ALA A 16 -8.13 2.68 -3.78
C ALA A 16 -7.73 3.07 -5.22
N MET A 17 -8.68 3.12 -6.17
CA MET A 17 -8.38 3.34 -7.60
C MET A 17 -7.95 4.79 -7.89
N PRO A 18 -8.69 5.85 -7.49
CA PRO A 18 -8.26 7.21 -7.80
C PRO A 18 -6.88 7.59 -7.23
N PRO A 19 -6.50 7.20 -5.99
CA PRO A 19 -5.17 7.51 -5.46
C PRO A 19 -4.02 6.86 -6.24
N ILE A 20 -4.18 5.62 -6.72
CA ILE A 20 -3.10 4.97 -7.49
C ILE A 20 -3.02 5.50 -8.92
N GLU A 21 -4.15 5.88 -9.52
CA GLU A 21 -4.18 6.56 -10.81
C GLU A 21 -3.45 7.90 -10.74
N ALA A 22 -3.70 8.68 -9.68
CA ALA A 22 -3.00 9.95 -9.44
C ALA A 22 -1.48 9.73 -9.27
N ALA A 23 -1.08 8.71 -8.49
CA ALA A 23 0.33 8.37 -8.32
C ALA A 23 1.00 7.94 -9.64
N LEU A 24 0.32 7.14 -10.47
CA LEU A 24 0.81 6.76 -11.80
C LEU A 24 0.95 7.96 -12.73
N ALA A 25 -0.06 8.81 -12.81
CA ALA A 25 -0.02 10.00 -13.66
C ALA A 25 1.15 10.92 -13.29
N GLN A 26 1.46 11.05 -12.00
CA GLN A 26 2.56 11.86 -11.51
C GLN A 26 3.94 11.21 -11.73
N LEU A 27 4.07 9.91 -11.43
CA LEU A 27 5.39 9.25 -11.29
C LEU A 27 5.78 8.38 -12.48
N TRP A 28 4.80 7.92 -13.26
CA TRP A 28 5.00 7.02 -14.38
C TRP A 28 3.92 7.17 -15.47
N PRO A 29 3.76 8.37 -16.07
CA PRO A 29 2.71 8.65 -17.05
C PRO A 29 2.82 7.83 -18.34
N GLN A 30 3.97 7.19 -18.60
CA GLN A 30 4.18 6.34 -19.75
C GLN A 30 3.65 4.91 -19.55
N ALA A 31 3.32 4.49 -18.33
CA ALA A 31 2.80 3.15 -18.09
C ALA A 31 1.36 3.00 -18.62
N GLN A 32 1.07 1.84 -19.21
CA GLN A 32 -0.29 1.48 -19.60
C GLN A 32 -0.92 0.66 -18.47
N ALA A 33 -1.71 1.31 -17.62
CA ALA A 33 -2.35 0.65 -16.49
C ALA A 33 -3.72 0.07 -16.87
N GLU A 34 -3.89 -1.21 -16.58
CA GLU A 34 -5.18 -1.91 -16.62
C GLU A 34 -5.67 -2.16 -15.19
N HIS A 35 -6.97 -2.08 -14.97
CA HIS A 35 -7.57 -2.24 -13.65
C HIS A 35 -8.42 -3.50 -13.58
N LEU A 36 -8.16 -4.36 -12.60
CA LEU A 36 -9.01 -5.49 -12.24
C LEU A 36 -9.60 -5.25 -10.85
N LEU A 37 -10.91 -5.03 -10.79
CA LEU A 37 -11.62 -4.92 -9.52
C LEU A 37 -12.35 -6.22 -9.21
N ASP A 38 -12.00 -6.81 -8.07
CA ASP A 38 -12.77 -7.88 -7.46
C ASP A 38 -13.35 -7.41 -6.12
N ALA A 39 -14.54 -6.81 -6.20
CA ALA A 39 -15.27 -6.29 -5.03
C ALA A 39 -15.73 -7.40 -4.06
N GLY A 40 -15.61 -8.67 -4.44
CA GLY A 40 -15.93 -9.82 -3.59
C GLY A 40 -14.78 -10.25 -2.67
N LEU A 41 -13.56 -9.74 -2.87
CA LEU A 41 -12.40 -10.11 -2.05
C LEU A 41 -12.54 -9.66 -0.59
N SER A 42 -12.75 -8.36 -0.36
CA SER A 42 -12.84 -7.81 1.00
C SER A 42 -14.01 -8.40 1.81
N PRO A 43 -15.24 -8.53 1.25
CA PRO A 43 -16.34 -9.20 1.95
C PRO A 43 -16.05 -10.67 2.25
N ALA A 44 -15.44 -11.40 1.32
CA ALA A 44 -15.10 -12.82 1.54
C ALA A 44 -14.07 -12.99 2.65
N LEU A 45 -13.06 -12.13 2.72
CA LEU A 45 -12.09 -12.12 3.82
C LEU A 45 -12.77 -11.78 5.15
N ALA A 46 -13.62 -10.75 5.18
CA ALA A 46 -14.35 -10.36 6.37
C ALA A 46 -15.25 -11.49 6.90
N ALA A 47 -15.96 -12.19 6.00
CA ALA A 47 -16.81 -13.32 6.36
C ALA A 47 -16.02 -14.53 6.87
N ALA A 48 -14.84 -14.79 6.31
CA ALA A 48 -13.97 -15.90 6.73
C ALA A 48 -13.18 -15.60 8.01
N GLY A 49 -13.01 -14.31 8.37
CA GLY A 49 -12.20 -13.85 9.50
C GLY A 49 -10.68 -13.99 9.33
N GLN A 50 -10.23 -14.74 8.32
CA GLN A 50 -8.81 -14.97 8.02
C GLN A 50 -8.61 -15.34 6.54
N LEU A 51 -7.36 -15.29 6.08
CA LEU A 51 -7.00 -15.77 4.74
C LEU A 51 -7.18 -17.28 4.65
N THR A 52 -8.03 -17.72 3.73
CA THR A 52 -8.31 -19.14 3.48
C THR A 52 -7.57 -19.64 2.24
N PRO A 53 -7.39 -20.97 2.07
CA PRO A 53 -6.86 -21.54 0.83
C PRO A 53 -7.62 -21.08 -0.42
N ALA A 54 -8.94 -20.88 -0.31
CA ALA A 54 -9.77 -20.38 -1.41
C ALA A 54 -9.43 -18.93 -1.78
N LEU A 55 -9.17 -18.07 -0.78
CA LEU A 55 -8.71 -16.69 -1.02
C LEU A 55 -7.30 -16.64 -1.61
N HIS A 56 -6.39 -17.50 -1.15
CA HIS A 56 -5.07 -17.66 -1.78
C HIS A 56 -5.19 -18.05 -3.26
N ALA A 57 -5.98 -19.07 -3.57
CA ALA A 57 -6.21 -19.49 -4.94
C ALA A 57 -6.88 -18.39 -5.79
N ARG A 58 -7.73 -17.56 -5.19
CA ARG A 58 -8.38 -16.43 -5.88
C ARG A 58 -7.38 -15.34 -6.24
N ILE A 59 -6.51 -14.95 -5.31
CA ILE A 59 -5.42 -13.99 -5.57
C ILE A 59 -4.50 -14.51 -6.68
N HIS A 60 -4.10 -15.78 -6.62
CA HIS A 60 -3.29 -16.40 -7.67
C HIS A 60 -3.98 -16.36 -9.04
N ARG A 61 -5.28 -16.69 -9.13
CA ARG A 61 -6.02 -16.61 -10.41
C ARG A 61 -6.07 -15.20 -10.98
N LEU A 62 -6.27 -14.18 -10.14
CA LEU A 62 -6.28 -12.79 -10.58
C LEU A 62 -4.90 -12.36 -11.11
N THR A 63 -3.82 -12.73 -10.42
CA THR A 63 -2.44 -12.49 -10.88
C THR A 63 -2.17 -13.21 -12.20
N ALA A 64 -2.50 -14.50 -12.29
CA ALA A 64 -2.28 -15.28 -13.50
C ALA A 64 -3.08 -14.73 -14.69
N HIS A 65 -4.32 -14.28 -14.47
CA HIS A 65 -5.13 -13.63 -15.49
C HIS A 65 -4.49 -12.34 -16.01
N ALA A 66 -4.03 -11.47 -15.10
CA ALA A 66 -3.34 -10.23 -15.46
C ALA A 66 -2.10 -10.49 -16.33
N LEU A 67 -1.25 -11.44 -15.92
CA LEU A 67 -0.03 -11.79 -16.64
C LEU A 67 -0.33 -12.47 -17.99
N ALA A 68 -1.33 -13.36 -18.04
CA ALA A 68 -1.77 -14.00 -19.29
C ALA A 68 -2.30 -12.98 -20.32
N ASN A 69 -2.85 -11.85 -19.88
CA ASN A 69 -3.28 -10.75 -20.75
C ASN A 69 -2.13 -9.84 -21.22
N GLY A 70 -0.88 -10.20 -20.92
CA GLY A 70 0.32 -9.49 -21.38
C GLY A 70 0.74 -8.32 -20.49
N SER A 71 0.34 -8.34 -19.21
CA SER A 71 0.88 -7.42 -18.22
C SER A 71 2.33 -7.76 -17.91
N HIS A 72 3.21 -6.76 -17.91
CA HIS A 72 4.61 -6.95 -17.53
C HIS A 72 4.79 -6.98 -16.00
N GLY A 73 3.82 -6.48 -15.23
CA GLY A 73 3.88 -6.48 -13.78
C GLY A 73 2.53 -6.20 -13.14
N VAL A 74 2.35 -6.71 -11.92
CA VAL A 74 1.09 -6.63 -11.17
C VAL A 74 1.33 -5.87 -9.88
N LEU A 75 0.43 -4.95 -9.55
CA LEU A 75 0.40 -4.27 -8.25
C LEU A 75 -0.98 -4.44 -7.60
N PHE A 76 -0.98 -5.03 -6.42
CA PHE A 76 -2.17 -5.07 -5.57
C PHE A 76 -2.32 -3.76 -4.79
N THR A 77 -3.56 -3.32 -4.59
CA THR A 77 -3.86 -2.08 -3.85
C THR A 77 -4.54 -2.34 -2.50
N CYS A 78 -4.67 -3.59 -2.07
CA CYS A 78 -5.30 -3.97 -0.80
C CYS A 78 -4.31 -4.66 0.15
N SER A 79 -4.14 -4.09 1.34
CA SER A 79 -3.17 -4.56 2.34
C SER A 79 -3.52 -5.89 3.00
N ALA A 80 -4.76 -6.35 2.87
CA ALA A 80 -5.27 -7.49 3.65
C ALA A 80 -4.90 -8.87 3.07
N PHE A 81 -4.22 -8.91 1.91
CA PHE A 81 -3.93 -10.15 1.17
C PHE A 81 -2.43 -10.45 1.08
N GLY A 82 -1.59 -9.83 1.92
CA GLY A 82 -0.12 -9.90 1.85
C GLY A 82 0.45 -11.31 1.61
N PRO A 83 0.19 -12.30 2.49
CA PRO A 83 0.68 -13.67 2.31
C PRO A 83 0.23 -14.35 1.01
N ALA A 84 -0.99 -14.06 0.56
CA ALA A 84 -1.50 -14.60 -0.70
C ALA A 84 -0.83 -13.96 -1.92
N ILE A 85 -0.52 -12.66 -1.83
CA ILE A 85 0.19 -11.92 -2.87
C ILE A 85 1.65 -12.39 -2.96
N GLU A 86 2.32 -12.62 -1.83
CA GLU A 86 3.68 -13.17 -1.79
C GLU A 86 3.75 -14.56 -2.42
N ALA A 87 2.80 -15.43 -2.09
CA ALA A 87 2.72 -16.76 -2.69
C ALA A 87 2.48 -16.69 -4.22
N ALA A 88 1.64 -15.76 -4.69
CA ALA A 88 1.45 -15.53 -6.12
C ALA A 88 2.71 -14.96 -6.78
N ALA A 89 3.42 -14.04 -6.11
CA ALA A 89 4.67 -13.47 -6.62
C ALA A 89 5.74 -14.54 -6.82
N ALA A 90 5.88 -15.49 -5.88
CA ALA A 90 6.84 -16.59 -5.99
C ALA A 90 6.55 -17.54 -7.17
N ALA A 91 5.33 -17.58 -7.69
CA ALA A 91 4.91 -18.44 -8.80
C ALA A 91 5.18 -17.82 -10.19
N HIS A 92 5.64 -16.56 -10.25
CA HIS A 92 5.79 -15.83 -11.51
C HIS A 92 7.13 -15.11 -11.60
N ALA A 93 7.71 -15.06 -12.81
CA ALA A 93 8.94 -14.31 -13.08
C ALA A 93 8.71 -12.78 -13.15
N ALA A 94 7.51 -12.36 -13.56
CA ALA A 94 7.13 -10.97 -13.61
C ALA A 94 6.95 -10.38 -12.20
N PRO A 95 7.26 -9.10 -11.97
CA PRO A 95 7.08 -8.47 -10.66
C PRO A 95 5.61 -8.44 -10.26
N VAL A 96 5.31 -9.01 -9.09
CA VAL A 96 4.00 -8.95 -8.42
C VAL A 96 4.19 -8.33 -7.05
N LEU A 97 3.58 -7.16 -6.83
CA LEU A 97 3.83 -6.33 -5.66
C LEU A 97 2.63 -6.29 -4.72
N LYS A 98 2.94 -6.35 -3.42
CA LYS A 98 2.07 -5.90 -2.34
C LYS A 98 1.95 -4.37 -2.35
N PRO A 99 0.86 -3.80 -1.79
CA PRO A 99 0.68 -2.35 -1.73
C PRO A 99 1.65 -1.62 -0.80
N ASN A 100 2.12 -2.27 0.27
CA ASN A 100 2.79 -1.55 1.37
C ASN A 100 4.30 -1.78 1.44
N ALA A 101 4.79 -2.90 0.91
CA ALA A 101 6.18 -3.31 1.06
C ALA A 101 7.18 -2.19 0.70
N ALA A 102 6.96 -1.51 -0.43
CA ALA A 102 7.80 -0.41 -0.87
C ALA A 102 7.78 0.81 0.07
N MET A 103 6.63 1.10 0.70
CA MET A 103 6.54 2.17 1.69
C MET A 103 7.32 1.82 2.96
N PHE A 104 7.25 0.57 3.41
CA PHE A 104 8.04 0.10 4.54
C PHE A 104 9.54 0.10 4.22
N GLU A 105 9.95 -0.36 3.04
CA GLU A 105 11.34 -0.27 2.58
C GLU A 105 11.85 1.18 2.60
N ALA A 106 11.06 2.13 2.08
CA ALA A 106 11.39 3.54 2.12
C ALA A 106 11.47 4.09 3.56
N ALA A 107 10.59 3.63 4.46
CA ALA A 107 10.60 4.04 5.85
C ALA A 107 11.84 3.53 6.60
N LEU A 108 12.26 2.29 6.35
CA LEU A 108 13.52 1.75 6.87
C LEU A 108 14.70 2.58 6.34
N ALA A 109 14.74 2.88 5.04
CA ALA A 109 15.82 3.66 4.44
C ALA A 109 15.90 5.09 5.01
N ALA A 110 14.76 5.71 5.31
CA ALA A 110 14.70 7.06 5.87
C ALA A 110 15.00 7.11 7.39
N ALA A 111 14.78 6.02 8.11
CA ALA A 111 14.92 5.99 9.57
C ALA A 111 16.40 5.95 10.02
N PRO A 112 16.72 6.49 11.22
CA PRO A 112 18.10 6.50 11.72
C PRO A 112 18.74 5.11 11.79
N PRO A 113 20.06 4.99 11.57
CA PRO A 113 20.75 3.70 11.59
C PRO A 113 20.67 2.98 12.96
N ALA A 114 20.66 3.75 14.05
CA ALA A 114 20.64 3.23 15.42
C ALA A 114 19.26 2.72 15.89
N GLY A 115 18.23 2.82 15.05
CA GLY A 115 16.84 2.60 15.46
C GLY A 115 16.06 3.92 15.58
N GLY A 116 14.75 3.82 15.76
CA GLY A 116 13.86 4.97 15.62
C GLY A 116 12.40 4.61 15.81
N ARG A 117 11.55 5.64 15.85
CA ARG A 117 10.10 5.53 16.05
C ARG A 117 9.41 6.00 14.78
N LEU A 118 8.60 5.14 14.19
CA LEU A 118 7.80 5.44 13.02
C LEU A 118 6.32 5.41 13.41
N VAL A 119 5.49 6.23 12.77
CA VAL A 119 4.03 6.18 12.97
C VAL A 119 3.33 5.83 11.67
N MET A 120 2.44 4.83 11.72
CA MET A 120 1.56 4.45 10.63
C MET A 120 0.15 4.98 10.88
N LEU A 121 -0.35 5.79 9.95
CA LEU A 121 -1.75 6.21 9.91
C LEU A 121 -2.54 5.21 9.06
N ALA A 122 -3.32 4.37 9.73
CA ALA A 122 -4.18 3.38 9.12
C ALA A 122 -5.65 3.78 9.26
N THR A 123 -6.52 3.15 8.46
CA THR A 123 -7.97 3.46 8.42
C THR A 123 -8.85 2.22 8.31
N PHE A 124 -8.25 1.04 8.19
CA PHE A 124 -8.94 -0.24 8.10
C PHE A 124 -8.39 -1.19 9.17
N PRO A 125 -9.09 -1.34 10.32
CA PRO A 125 -8.60 -2.13 11.45
C PRO A 125 -8.18 -3.55 11.08
N SER A 126 -8.93 -4.23 10.21
CA SER A 126 -8.65 -5.62 9.83
C SER A 126 -7.33 -5.81 9.10
N ALA A 127 -6.72 -4.75 8.54
CA ALA A 127 -5.42 -4.83 7.89
C ALA A 127 -4.25 -4.53 8.84
N VAL A 128 -4.48 -3.88 9.99
CA VAL A 128 -3.42 -3.36 10.87
C VAL A 128 -2.45 -4.45 11.32
N ALA A 129 -2.95 -5.54 11.90
CA ALA A 129 -2.10 -6.62 12.41
C ALA A 129 -1.24 -7.26 11.30
N SER A 130 -1.80 -7.41 10.08
CA SER A 130 -1.05 -7.93 8.94
C SER A 130 0.02 -6.95 8.47
N MET A 131 -0.25 -5.64 8.49
CA MET A 131 0.70 -4.61 8.08
C MET A 131 1.84 -4.45 9.10
N GLU A 132 1.54 -4.54 10.40
CA GLU A 132 2.55 -4.56 11.46
C GLU A 132 3.44 -5.80 11.35
N ALA A 133 2.85 -6.98 11.13
CA ALA A 133 3.61 -8.21 10.90
C ALA A 133 4.53 -8.09 9.66
N GLU A 134 4.02 -7.51 8.57
CA GLU A 134 4.80 -7.24 7.35
C GLU A 134 5.99 -6.31 7.63
N PHE A 135 5.76 -5.21 8.37
CA PHE A 135 6.82 -4.28 8.77
C PHE A 135 7.89 -4.97 9.63
N HIS A 136 7.48 -5.72 10.66
CA HIS A 136 8.42 -6.40 11.55
C HIS A 136 9.23 -7.49 10.84
N ALA A 137 8.60 -8.24 9.92
CA ALA A 137 9.30 -9.21 9.09
C ALA A 137 10.37 -8.53 8.22
N LEU A 138 10.05 -7.37 7.64
CA LEU A 138 11.01 -6.59 6.85
C LEU A 138 12.16 -6.05 7.70
N CYS A 139 11.87 -5.52 8.89
CA CYS A 139 12.90 -5.10 9.86
C CYS A 139 13.84 -6.24 10.22
N ALA A 140 13.31 -7.43 10.49
CA ALA A 140 14.13 -8.61 10.79
C ALA A 140 15.01 -9.00 9.59
N ALA A 141 14.44 -9.04 8.38
CA ALA A 141 15.16 -9.38 7.16
C ALA A 141 16.30 -8.40 6.81
N GLN A 142 16.17 -7.12 7.19
CA GLN A 142 17.18 -6.09 6.93
C GLN A 142 18.07 -5.77 8.15
N GLY A 143 17.95 -6.51 9.26
CA GLY A 143 18.71 -6.24 10.49
C GLY A 143 18.37 -4.90 11.16
N ARG A 144 17.16 -4.37 10.94
CA ARG A 144 16.65 -3.09 11.46
C ARG A 144 15.67 -3.27 12.63
N THR A 145 15.96 -4.21 13.53
CA THR A 145 15.08 -4.56 14.67
C THR A 145 14.95 -3.47 15.74
N GLY A 146 15.79 -2.43 15.70
CA GLY A 146 15.66 -1.24 16.56
C GLY A 146 14.61 -0.22 16.11
N LEU A 147 13.86 -0.49 15.04
CA LEU A 147 12.75 0.36 14.59
C LEU A 147 11.44 -0.06 15.26
N HIS A 148 10.73 0.92 15.80
CA HIS A 148 9.44 0.75 16.45
C HIS A 148 8.34 1.39 15.62
N LEU A 149 7.34 0.60 15.22
CA LEU A 149 6.16 1.10 14.53
C LEU A 149 5.05 1.35 15.55
N HIS A 150 4.51 2.57 15.56
CA HIS A 150 3.30 2.93 16.27
C HIS A 150 2.16 3.07 15.27
N THR A 151 1.00 2.49 15.54
CA THR A 151 -0.14 2.58 14.63
C THR A 151 -1.25 3.42 15.23
N LEU A 152 -1.66 4.46 14.51
CA LEU A 152 -2.91 5.19 14.75
C LEU A 152 -3.92 4.75 13.69
N CYS A 153 -4.99 4.07 14.14
CA CYS A 153 -6.05 3.62 13.25
C CYS A 153 -7.25 4.57 13.37
N LEU A 154 -7.70 5.12 12.23
CA LEU A 154 -8.79 6.10 12.08
C LEU A 154 -9.91 5.52 11.19
N PRO A 155 -10.71 4.55 11.69
CA PRO A 155 -11.77 3.90 10.88
C PRO A 155 -12.78 4.88 10.29
N GLU A 156 -13.07 5.96 11.01
CA GLU A 156 -14.00 7.01 10.60
C GLU A 156 -13.51 7.76 9.36
N ALA A 157 -12.20 7.83 9.10
CA ALA A 157 -11.68 8.43 7.89
C ALA A 157 -12.03 7.59 6.66
N LEU A 158 -11.90 6.25 6.75
CA LEU A 158 -12.29 5.36 5.65
C LEU A 158 -13.79 5.47 5.36
N ALA A 159 -14.63 5.55 6.40
CA ALA A 159 -16.07 5.72 6.24
C ALA A 159 -16.42 7.03 5.51
N ALA A 160 -15.73 8.13 5.82
CA ALA A 160 -15.88 9.40 5.12
C ALA A 160 -15.47 9.30 3.64
N ALA A 161 -14.31 8.68 3.35
CA ALA A 161 -13.84 8.46 1.98
C ALA A 161 -14.81 7.59 1.15
N GLN A 162 -15.33 6.51 1.73
CA GLN A 162 -16.34 5.66 1.08
C GLN A 162 -17.65 6.40 0.77
N ALA A 163 -18.00 7.41 1.57
CA ALA A 163 -19.14 8.29 1.33
C ALA A 163 -18.81 9.48 0.41
N GLY A 164 -17.60 9.55 -0.16
CA GLY A 164 -17.15 10.66 -1.01
C GLY A 164 -16.84 11.95 -0.26
N ARG A 165 -16.81 11.94 1.08
CA ARG A 165 -16.55 13.10 1.94
C ARG A 165 -15.05 13.23 2.24
N TRP A 166 -14.27 13.57 1.21
CA TRP A 166 -12.80 13.65 1.30
C TRP A 166 -12.30 14.73 2.26
N ASP A 167 -12.99 15.87 2.37
CA ASP A 167 -12.63 16.90 3.35
C ASP A 167 -12.74 16.39 4.80
N GLU A 168 -13.79 15.61 5.10
CA GLU A 168 -13.95 14.99 6.42
C GLU A 168 -12.86 13.95 6.64
N HIS A 169 -12.58 13.08 5.66
CA HIS A 169 -11.48 12.11 5.72
C HIS A 169 -10.15 12.79 6.08
N ASP A 170 -9.84 13.91 5.42
CA ASP A 170 -8.61 14.65 5.64
C ASP A 170 -8.55 15.29 7.03
N GLN A 171 -9.66 15.88 7.48
CA GLN A 171 -9.76 16.46 8.82
C GLN A 171 -9.49 15.45 9.93
N ARG A 172 -9.94 14.19 9.77
CA ARG A 172 -9.66 13.12 10.76
C ARG A 172 -8.17 12.87 10.94
N HIS A 173 -7.41 12.85 9.84
CA HIS A 173 -5.96 12.68 9.89
C HIS A 173 -5.25 13.91 10.47
N LEU A 174 -5.72 15.11 10.12
CA LEU A 174 -5.12 16.35 10.63
C LEU A 174 -5.36 16.51 12.14
N ALA A 175 -6.48 16.00 12.65
CA ALA A 175 -6.79 16.05 14.08
C ALA A 175 -5.77 15.28 14.94
N VAL A 176 -5.05 14.30 14.37
CA VAL A 176 -4.01 13.55 15.09
C VAL A 176 -2.60 14.12 14.91
N LEU A 177 -2.42 15.21 14.16
CA LEU A 177 -1.11 15.87 13.98
C LEU A 177 -0.33 16.09 15.29
N PRO A 178 -0.95 16.55 16.40
CA PRO A 178 -0.22 16.74 17.66
C PRO A 178 0.39 15.45 18.22
N GLN A 179 -0.18 14.29 17.88
CA GLN A 179 0.31 12.98 18.31
C GLN A 179 1.51 12.50 17.47
N LEU A 180 1.78 13.13 16.33
CA LEU A 180 2.87 12.73 15.42
C LEU A 180 4.22 13.34 15.81
N ALA A 181 4.27 14.15 16.87
CA ALA A 181 5.51 14.72 17.37
C ALA A 181 6.45 13.63 17.92
N GLY A 182 7.74 13.72 17.57
CA GLY A 182 8.77 12.81 18.07
C GLY A 182 8.84 11.45 17.37
N PHE A 183 8.16 11.29 16.23
CA PHE A 183 8.39 10.21 15.28
C PHE A 183 9.37 10.65 14.18
N ASP A 184 10.16 9.71 13.67
CA ASP A 184 11.19 9.90 12.64
C ASP A 184 10.62 9.82 11.23
N ALA A 185 9.44 9.22 11.03
CA ALA A 185 8.70 9.22 9.78
C ALA A 185 7.20 8.94 10.02
N VAL A 186 6.38 9.40 9.08
CA VAL A 186 4.94 9.11 9.01
C VAL A 186 4.64 8.26 7.79
N LEU A 187 3.96 7.14 7.99
CA LEU A 187 3.57 6.19 6.95
C LEU A 187 2.05 6.28 6.77
N LEU A 188 1.61 6.71 5.59
CA LEU A 188 0.21 6.76 5.20
C LEU A 188 -0.19 5.40 4.63
N ALA A 189 -0.67 4.53 5.51
CA ALA A 189 -1.23 3.24 5.15
C ALA A 189 -2.59 3.40 4.46
N HIS A 190 -2.96 2.42 3.64
CA HIS A 190 -4.13 2.44 2.75
C HIS A 190 -4.10 3.55 1.70
N PHE A 191 -4.50 3.19 0.49
CA PHE A 191 -4.40 4.09 -0.65
C PHE A 191 -5.28 5.33 -0.51
N SER A 192 -6.39 5.25 0.24
CA SER A 192 -7.26 6.41 0.55
C SER A 192 -6.49 7.56 1.21
N ASN A 193 -5.43 7.25 1.97
CA ASN A 193 -4.68 8.25 2.73
C ASN A 193 -3.67 9.02 1.86
N ALA A 194 -3.38 8.56 0.65
CA ALA A 194 -2.28 9.08 -0.15
C ALA A 194 -2.46 10.54 -0.60
N GLY A 195 -3.71 11.01 -0.72
CA GLY A 195 -4.01 12.41 -1.02
C GLY A 195 -3.48 13.39 0.05
N LEU A 196 -3.32 12.92 1.28
CA LEU A 196 -2.81 13.72 2.40
C LEU A 196 -1.29 13.91 2.38
N GLN A 197 -0.55 13.16 1.57
CA GLN A 197 0.91 13.15 1.64
C GLN A 197 1.50 14.56 1.54
N THR A 198 1.13 15.32 0.51
CA THR A 198 1.65 16.68 0.28
C THR A 198 1.28 17.62 1.43
N ARG A 199 0.05 17.53 1.93
CA ARG A 199 -0.45 18.37 3.00
C ARG A 199 0.26 18.09 4.33
N LEU A 200 0.42 16.82 4.69
CA LEU A 200 1.12 16.43 5.90
C LEU A 200 2.63 16.71 5.80
N GLN A 201 3.24 16.52 4.63
CA GLN A 201 4.65 16.83 4.42
C GLN A 201 4.96 18.32 4.62
N ALA A 202 4.04 19.21 4.25
CA ALA A 202 4.19 20.65 4.49
C ALA A 202 4.08 21.04 5.97
N LEU A 203 3.48 20.18 6.81
CA LEU A 203 3.25 20.43 8.23
C LEU A 203 4.23 19.71 9.16
N LEU A 204 4.95 18.71 8.64
CA LEU A 204 5.83 17.85 9.42
C LEU A 204 7.28 17.97 8.93
N PRO A 205 8.25 18.07 9.85
CA PRO A 205 9.67 18.15 9.49
C PRO A 205 10.28 16.80 9.10
N VAL A 206 9.51 15.72 9.23
CA VAL A 206 9.94 14.34 8.96
C VAL A 206 9.33 13.81 7.66
N PRO A 207 9.92 12.78 7.04
CA PRO A 207 9.38 12.18 5.83
C PRO A 207 7.95 11.66 6.03
N VAL A 208 7.08 12.03 5.10
CA VAL A 208 5.72 11.49 4.97
C VAL A 208 5.67 10.59 3.74
N LEU A 209 5.56 9.29 3.99
CA LEU A 209 5.62 8.23 2.99
C LEU A 209 4.21 7.71 2.74
N ALA A 210 3.84 7.55 1.48
CA ALA A 210 2.52 7.07 1.09
C ALA A 210 2.61 5.82 0.22
N ALA A 211 1.73 4.86 0.50
CA ALA A 211 1.78 3.54 -0.11
C ALA A 211 1.68 3.55 -1.66
N PRO A 212 0.75 4.28 -2.30
CA PRO A 212 0.65 4.30 -3.77
C PRO A 212 1.92 4.80 -4.45
N GLN A 213 2.49 5.92 -3.98
CA GLN A 213 3.67 6.54 -4.56
C GLN A 213 4.87 5.60 -4.47
N ALA A 214 5.10 5.01 -3.29
CA ALA A 214 6.18 4.05 -3.09
C ALA A 214 5.99 2.79 -3.95
N ALA A 215 4.77 2.27 -4.03
CA ALA A 215 4.47 1.09 -4.82
C ALA A 215 4.67 1.30 -6.33
N VAL A 216 4.27 2.47 -6.86
CA VAL A 216 4.50 2.83 -8.27
C VAL A 216 5.99 2.93 -8.58
N GLN A 217 6.75 3.62 -7.72
CA GLN A 217 8.21 3.75 -7.89
C GLN A 217 8.90 2.39 -7.87
N ALA A 218 8.52 1.51 -6.93
CA ALA A 218 9.08 0.18 -6.82
C ALA A 218 8.73 -0.72 -8.00
N LEU A 219 7.51 -0.62 -8.54
CA LEU A 219 7.12 -1.38 -9.73
C LEU A 219 7.89 -0.91 -10.96
N ARG A 220 7.98 0.42 -11.14
CA ARG A 220 8.72 1.04 -12.23
C ARG A 220 10.19 0.60 -12.24
N ALA A 221 10.85 0.67 -11.09
CA ALA A 221 12.25 0.25 -10.95
C ALA A 221 12.46 -1.22 -11.32
N ARG A 222 11.56 -2.13 -10.90
CA ARG A 222 11.62 -3.56 -11.24
C ARG A 222 11.39 -3.87 -12.72
N LEU A 223 10.76 -2.95 -13.44
CA LEU A 223 10.51 -3.07 -14.88
C LEU A 223 11.54 -2.31 -15.73
N GLY A 224 12.65 -1.88 -15.13
CA GLY A 224 13.77 -1.22 -15.83
C GLY A 224 13.50 0.23 -16.23
N GLY A 225 12.57 0.90 -15.54
CA GLY A 225 12.24 2.32 -15.74
C GLY A 225 12.88 3.28 -14.76
#